data_AF-A0A1U7AE84-F1
#
_entry.id   AF-A0A1U7AE84-F1
#
_cell.length_a   1.000
_cell.length_b   1.000
_cell.length_c   1.000
_cell.angle_alpha   90.00
_cell.angle_beta   90.00
_cell.angle_gamma   90.00
#
_symmetry.space_group_name_H-M   'P 1'
#
loop_
_entity.id
_entity.type
_entity.pdbx_description
1 polymer ?
#
loop_
_entity_poly.entity_id
_entity_poly.type
_entity_poly.pdbx_seq_one_letter_code
_entity_poly.pdbx_strand_id
1 'polypeptide(L)'
;MISTTLRKFTVLHNKRKEEAKQMKMKKAFLTIPLSAALLLPTAQMASAHEGHMHGDAKKSSSSQEVSNKATDLRAALDQLFSEHAYLAVITMQKGIDGSKDFDQAAAALNENTNDLSDAIASVYGKKAGKQFKEIWSSHIGYFVDYVQATAKKDEAGKKKAVKALDQYRMKQADMLDKATGGRLKASELEEGLKMHVNELLKAFDSYTEKDFDTTYETVRKSIHHMFEVGKGVSWAITDQFPGKFDQKSVDTPAADLREDLNYLFSEHLALAVVAMQKGNDGSKDFDQAAAALNENTNDLSDAIASVYGKDAGKQFKTIWSSHIGYLVDYVKADASGDEQAKEKAVKDLNAYRMKQAKFLDQATDGRLKAADLEAGLKTHIDELIKTYTSYHHGEYDQLYPTVREAYGHMFMVGQDVASAIVGQHPDMFKSNMPNEMPKTGMGGTAGPLGMSYEAFAGMMASLILAGGAVGAFFLIRRKPSN
;
A
#
# COMPACT_ATOMS: atom_id res chain seq x y z
N MET A 1 25.03 -19.42 -16.93
CA MET A 1 25.06 -18.01 -16.43
C MET A 1 24.29 -17.83 -15.12
N ILE A 2 23.19 -18.55 -14.86
CA ILE A 2 22.42 -18.53 -13.60
C ILE A 2 23.29 -18.84 -12.34
N SER A 3 24.25 -19.77 -12.44
CA SER A 3 25.13 -20.17 -11.32
C SER A 3 26.04 -19.05 -10.77
N THR A 4 26.39 -18.04 -11.60
CA THR A 4 27.37 -17.01 -11.23
C THR A 4 26.74 -15.83 -10.50
N THR A 5 25.50 -15.47 -10.84
CA THR A 5 24.72 -14.42 -10.16
C THR A 5 24.27 -14.90 -8.76
N LEU A 6 23.91 -16.18 -8.62
CA LEU A 6 23.34 -16.74 -7.39
C LEU A 6 24.36 -17.14 -6.31
N ARG A 7 25.65 -17.36 -6.65
CA ARG A 7 26.73 -17.49 -5.64
C ARG A 7 26.97 -16.21 -4.85
N LYS A 8 26.52 -15.05 -5.34
CA LYS A 8 26.68 -13.77 -4.64
C LYS A 8 25.78 -13.66 -3.40
N PHE A 9 24.64 -14.35 -3.32
CA PHE A 9 23.71 -14.20 -2.19
C PHE A 9 24.30 -14.71 -0.86
N THR A 10 24.99 -15.86 -0.87
CA THR A 10 25.65 -16.43 0.32
C THR A 10 26.92 -15.66 0.70
N VAL A 11 27.62 -15.08 -0.26
CA VAL A 11 28.85 -14.28 -0.04
C VAL A 11 28.53 -12.85 0.41
N LEU A 12 27.43 -12.25 -0.07
CA LEU A 12 26.96 -10.91 0.30
C LEU A 12 26.42 -10.84 1.73
N HIS A 13 25.97 -11.94 2.33
CA HIS A 13 25.60 -11.97 3.75
C HIS A 13 26.82 -11.73 4.67
N ASN A 14 28.02 -12.15 4.24
CA ASN A 14 29.26 -11.94 4.99
C ASN A 14 30.01 -10.66 4.60
N LYS A 15 29.99 -10.25 3.33
CA LYS A 15 30.68 -9.02 2.87
C LYS A 15 29.99 -7.73 3.33
N ARG A 16 28.66 -7.74 3.51
CA ARG A 16 27.88 -6.58 3.99
C ARG A 16 28.13 -6.18 5.45
N LYS A 17 28.76 -7.05 6.27
CA LYS A 17 29.21 -6.68 7.62
C LYS A 17 30.38 -5.67 7.60
N GLU A 18 31.21 -5.68 6.57
CA GLU A 18 32.34 -4.74 6.44
C GLU A 18 31.95 -3.44 5.72
N GLU A 19 31.14 -3.52 4.66
CA GLU A 19 30.72 -2.34 3.88
C GLU A 19 29.73 -1.43 4.63
N ALA A 20 28.91 -1.99 5.54
CA ALA A 20 28.05 -1.22 6.46
C ALA A 20 28.86 -0.32 7.42
N LYS A 21 30.17 -0.54 7.56
CA LYS A 21 31.07 0.30 8.36
C LYS A 21 31.59 1.52 7.60
N GLN A 22 31.60 1.48 6.25
CA GLN A 22 32.13 2.57 5.40
C GLN A 22 31.04 3.49 4.80
N MET A 23 29.79 3.04 4.63
CA MET A 23 28.71 3.86 4.04
C MET A 23 28.05 4.88 4.98
N LYS A 24 28.49 5.00 6.24
CA LYS A 24 27.86 5.85 7.27
C LYS A 24 27.92 7.37 7.04
N MET A 25 28.46 7.87 5.93
CA MET A 25 28.80 9.29 5.78
C MET A 25 28.03 10.07 4.70
N LYS A 26 27.14 9.47 3.89
CA LYS A 26 26.46 10.23 2.80
C LYS A 26 25.00 9.85 2.45
N LYS A 27 24.22 9.22 3.34
CA LYS A 27 22.78 9.02 3.09
C LYS A 27 21.96 9.50 4.29
N ALA A 28 21.47 10.73 4.20
CA ALA A 28 20.36 11.23 4.99
C ALA A 28 19.11 11.13 4.10
N PHE A 29 18.55 9.92 3.99
CA PHE A 29 17.19 9.72 3.49
C PHE A 29 16.33 9.32 4.68
N LEU A 30 15.15 9.93 4.74
CA LEU A 30 14.21 9.88 5.85
C LEU A 30 13.77 8.44 6.17
N THR A 31 14.48 7.76 7.07
CA THR A 31 13.81 6.86 7.99
C THR A 31 13.14 7.75 9.02
N ILE A 32 11.85 8.02 8.86
CA ILE A 32 11.06 8.59 9.94
C ILE A 32 10.86 7.41 10.90
N PRO A 33 11.57 7.32 12.04
CA PRO A 33 11.23 6.29 13.03
C PRO A 33 9.75 6.47 13.37
N LEU A 34 9.02 5.39 13.64
CA LEU A 34 7.59 5.47 14.01
C LEU A 34 7.34 6.50 15.12
N SER A 35 8.32 6.71 16.00
CA SER A 35 8.34 7.77 17.03
C SER A 35 8.44 9.19 16.47
N ALA A 36 9.12 9.43 15.34
CA ALA A 36 9.05 10.67 14.58
C ALA A 36 7.76 10.77 13.75
N ALA A 37 7.18 9.68 13.24
CA ALA A 37 5.85 9.74 12.61
C ALA A 37 4.76 10.11 13.64
N LEU A 38 4.95 9.71 14.91
CA LEU A 38 4.11 10.07 16.06
C LEU A 38 4.44 11.45 16.68
N LEU A 39 5.55 12.12 16.27
CA LEU A 39 6.03 13.39 16.85
C LEU A 39 6.23 14.51 15.82
N LEU A 40 6.13 14.23 14.53
CA LEU A 40 6.13 15.25 13.49
C LEU A 40 4.68 15.71 13.31
N PRO A 41 4.33 16.96 13.68
CA PRO A 41 3.24 17.60 12.96
C PRO A 41 3.66 17.55 11.50
N THR A 42 2.79 17.07 10.62
CA THR A 42 2.95 17.10 9.16
C THR A 42 2.97 18.56 8.68
N ALA A 43 4.05 19.27 9.00
CA ALA A 43 4.32 20.60 8.52
C ALA A 43 4.99 20.45 7.15
N GLN A 44 4.16 20.29 6.10
CA GLN A 44 4.39 20.40 4.65
C GLN A 44 3.54 19.30 3.98
N MET A 45 2.24 19.47 3.69
CA MET A 45 1.48 20.64 3.27
C MET A 45 0.30 20.89 4.21
N ALA A 46 0.50 21.77 5.20
CA ALA A 46 -0.60 22.31 5.98
C ALA A 46 -1.33 23.37 5.13
N SER A 47 -2.29 22.94 4.32
CA SER A 47 -3.39 23.81 3.89
C SER A 47 -4.74 23.12 4.11
N ALA A 48 -4.95 22.66 5.34
CA ALA A 48 -6.30 22.44 5.88
C ALA A 48 -6.48 23.04 7.29
N HIS A 49 -5.49 23.76 7.83
CA HIS A 49 -5.62 24.34 9.17
C HIS A 49 -4.93 25.70 9.31
N GLU A 50 -5.34 26.71 8.55
CA GLU A 50 -5.24 28.13 8.95
C GLU A 50 -6.04 29.01 7.97
N GLY A 51 -7.36 28.80 7.93
CA GLY A 51 -8.31 29.75 7.38
C GLY A 51 -9.21 30.20 8.52
N HIS A 52 -9.16 31.49 8.87
CA HIS A 52 -10.09 32.12 9.80
C HIS A 52 -11.55 31.89 9.35
N MET A 53 -12.18 30.81 9.81
CA MET A 53 -13.60 30.59 9.70
C MET A 53 -14.24 30.95 11.03
N HIS A 54 -14.73 32.19 11.11
CA HIS A 54 -15.75 32.55 12.09
C HIS A 54 -17.06 31.87 11.71
N GLY A 55 -17.23 30.63 12.19
CA GLY A 55 -18.46 29.87 12.14
C GLY A 55 -18.31 28.69 13.09
N ASP A 56 -19.25 28.49 14.00
CA ASP A 56 -19.23 27.48 15.06
C ASP A 56 -18.81 26.10 14.55
N ALA A 57 -17.51 25.79 14.64
CA ALA A 57 -16.97 24.47 14.35
C ALA A 57 -17.46 23.53 15.45
N LYS A 58 -18.53 22.78 15.17
CA LYS A 58 -18.90 21.61 15.97
C LYS A 58 -17.64 20.76 16.14
N LYS A 59 -17.19 20.57 17.40
CA LYS A 59 -16.10 19.64 17.74
C LYS A 59 -16.37 18.30 17.04
N SER A 60 -15.49 17.93 16.11
CA SER A 60 -15.46 16.60 15.49
C SER A 60 -15.35 15.55 16.59
N SER A 61 -16.12 14.46 16.50
CA SER A 61 -15.99 13.33 17.42
C SER A 61 -14.73 12.54 17.10
N SER A 62 -14.14 11.88 18.11
CA SER A 62 -12.90 11.10 17.93
C SER A 62 -12.97 10.03 16.83
N SER A 63 -14.16 9.53 16.49
CA SER A 63 -14.38 8.54 15.42
C SER A 63 -14.17 9.09 14.00
N GLN A 64 -14.19 10.42 13.84
CA GLN A 64 -14.15 11.11 12.54
C GLN A 64 -12.72 11.63 12.22
N GLU A 65 -11.76 11.43 13.11
CA GLU A 65 -10.37 11.79 12.89
C GLU A 65 -9.71 10.77 11.97
N VAL A 66 -9.39 11.18 10.74
CA VAL A 66 -8.66 10.36 9.75
C VAL A 66 -7.19 10.17 10.17
N SER A 67 -6.59 11.19 10.77
CA SER A 67 -5.22 11.17 11.29
C SER A 67 -5.21 11.53 12.78
N ASN A 68 -4.63 10.63 13.54
CA ASN A 68 -4.26 10.75 14.95
C ASN A 68 -3.22 9.66 15.24
N LYS A 69 -2.60 9.67 16.41
CA LYS A 69 -1.54 8.72 16.76
C LYS A 69 -1.90 7.25 16.54
N ALA A 70 -3.15 6.84 16.76
CA ALA A 70 -3.60 5.46 16.56
C ALA A 70 -3.76 5.14 15.07
N THR A 71 -4.46 5.98 14.31
CA THR A 71 -4.68 5.73 12.88
C THR A 71 -3.40 5.92 12.05
N ASP A 72 -2.48 6.78 12.49
CA ASP A 72 -1.15 6.94 11.90
C ASP A 72 -0.26 5.72 12.18
N LEU A 73 -0.39 5.09 13.35
CA LEU A 73 0.28 3.81 13.62
C LEU A 73 -0.22 2.73 12.67
N ARG A 74 -1.56 2.61 12.49
CA ARG A 74 -2.16 1.65 11.56
C ARG A 74 -1.63 1.87 10.14
N ALA A 75 -1.77 3.09 9.61
CA ALA A 75 -1.30 3.43 8.26
C ALA A 75 0.20 3.16 8.05
N ALA A 76 1.05 3.44 9.05
CA ALA A 76 2.48 3.17 8.95
C ALA A 76 2.80 1.66 8.94
N LEU A 77 2.08 0.86 9.73
CA LEU A 77 2.23 -0.59 9.70
C LEU A 77 1.69 -1.19 8.40
N ASP A 78 0.53 -0.71 7.95
CA ASP A 78 -0.07 -1.08 6.66
C ASP A 78 0.92 -0.86 5.52
N GLN A 79 1.52 0.34 5.43
CA GLN A 79 2.52 0.66 4.40
C GLN A 79 3.69 -0.32 4.42
N LEU A 80 4.27 -0.56 5.60
CA LEU A 80 5.44 -1.41 5.71
C LEU A 80 5.12 -2.87 5.36
N PHE A 81 3.97 -3.38 5.81
CA PHE A 81 3.55 -4.74 5.55
C PHE A 81 3.12 -4.96 4.10
N SER A 82 2.35 -4.04 3.50
CA SER A 82 1.89 -4.13 2.12
C SER A 82 3.04 -3.94 1.11
N GLU A 83 3.96 -3.01 1.38
CA GLU A 83 5.20 -2.84 0.60
C GLU A 83 6.05 -4.12 0.67
N HIS A 84 6.11 -4.78 1.84
CA HIS A 84 6.84 -6.04 1.99
C HIS A 84 6.30 -7.13 1.05
N ALA A 85 4.99 -7.30 1.00
CA ALA A 85 4.35 -8.28 0.12
C ALA A 85 4.64 -7.99 -1.35
N TYR A 86 4.50 -6.73 -1.77
CA TYR A 86 4.85 -6.28 -3.11
C TYR A 86 6.32 -6.60 -3.45
N LEU A 87 7.27 -6.15 -2.62
CA LEU A 87 8.70 -6.36 -2.84
C LEU A 87 9.07 -7.85 -2.82
N ALA A 88 8.40 -8.68 -2.02
CA ALA A 88 8.61 -10.12 -1.98
C ALA A 88 8.25 -10.77 -3.32
N VAL A 89 7.05 -10.52 -3.84
CA VAL A 89 6.61 -11.03 -5.16
C VAL A 89 7.57 -10.58 -6.25
N ILE A 90 7.89 -9.28 -6.32
CA ILE A 90 8.79 -8.73 -7.33
C ILE A 90 10.16 -9.40 -7.24
N THR A 91 10.72 -9.53 -6.03
CA THR A 91 12.02 -10.19 -5.84
C THR A 91 12.00 -11.65 -6.31
N MET A 92 10.91 -12.38 -6.05
CA MET A 92 10.76 -13.76 -6.52
C MET A 92 10.68 -13.85 -8.04
N GLN A 93 9.90 -12.98 -8.70
CA GLN A 93 9.81 -12.90 -10.17
C GLN A 93 11.16 -12.54 -10.79
N LYS A 94 11.82 -11.49 -10.30
CA LYS A 94 13.16 -11.10 -10.77
C LYS A 94 14.18 -12.23 -10.56
N GLY A 95 14.04 -12.99 -9.48
CA GLY A 95 14.89 -14.13 -9.16
C GLY A 95 14.73 -15.30 -10.14
N ILE A 96 13.50 -15.68 -10.50
CA ILE A 96 13.27 -16.77 -11.47
C ILE A 96 13.63 -16.36 -12.90
N ASP A 97 13.40 -15.10 -13.26
CA ASP A 97 13.74 -14.55 -14.57
C ASP A 97 15.25 -14.30 -14.75
N GLY A 98 16.01 -14.28 -13.64
CA GLY A 98 17.43 -13.91 -13.65
C GLY A 98 17.63 -12.44 -14.04
N SER A 99 16.70 -11.57 -13.65
CA SER A 99 16.70 -10.16 -14.00
C SER A 99 17.90 -9.42 -13.40
N LYS A 100 18.38 -8.40 -14.11
CA LYS A 100 19.62 -7.67 -13.75
C LYS A 100 19.49 -6.87 -12.45
N ASP A 101 18.27 -6.50 -12.09
CA ASP A 101 17.88 -5.69 -10.92
C ASP A 101 17.50 -6.54 -9.70
N PHE A 102 17.64 -7.87 -9.77
CA PHE A 102 17.31 -8.78 -8.66
C PHE A 102 18.01 -8.40 -7.35
N ASP A 103 19.30 -8.07 -7.40
CA ASP A 103 20.07 -7.72 -6.20
C ASP A 103 19.54 -6.45 -5.53
N GLN A 104 19.08 -5.46 -6.32
CA GLN A 104 18.47 -4.23 -5.81
C GLN A 104 17.05 -4.45 -5.28
N ALA A 105 16.25 -5.31 -5.94
CA ALA A 105 14.94 -5.72 -5.44
C ALA A 105 15.05 -6.38 -4.07
N ALA A 106 15.97 -7.34 -3.95
CA ALA A 106 16.25 -8.04 -2.70
C ALA A 106 16.82 -7.09 -1.63
N ALA A 107 17.63 -6.10 -2.01
CA ALA A 107 18.10 -5.06 -1.09
C ALA A 107 16.94 -4.24 -0.53
N ALA A 108 16.02 -3.78 -1.38
CA ALA A 108 14.83 -3.04 -0.97
C ALA A 108 13.94 -3.83 -0.02
N LEU A 109 13.71 -5.13 -0.29
CA LEU A 109 12.97 -6.03 0.60
C LEU A 109 13.63 -6.16 1.99
N ASN A 110 14.97 -6.22 2.02
CA ASN A 110 15.74 -6.24 3.27
C ASN A 110 15.73 -4.88 4.00
N GLU A 111 15.68 -3.77 3.28
CA GLU A 111 15.53 -2.44 3.86
C GLU A 111 14.16 -2.28 4.50
N ASN A 112 13.08 -2.67 3.82
CA ASN A 112 11.74 -2.73 4.41
C ASN A 112 11.70 -3.62 5.68
N THR A 113 12.43 -4.75 5.69
CA THR A 113 12.58 -5.57 6.90
C THR A 113 13.25 -4.82 8.05
N ASN A 114 14.22 -3.94 7.76
CA ASN A 114 14.83 -3.09 8.78
C ASN A 114 13.82 -2.09 9.31
N ASP A 115 13.05 -1.46 8.42
CA ASP A 115 12.05 -0.45 8.78
C ASP A 115 10.93 -1.07 9.65
N LEU A 116 10.43 -2.26 9.30
CA LEU A 116 9.51 -3.05 10.15
C LEU A 116 10.12 -3.34 11.52
N SER A 117 11.39 -3.76 11.56
CA SER A 117 12.07 -4.07 12.81
C SER A 117 12.26 -2.85 13.70
N ASP A 118 12.53 -1.69 13.11
CA ASP A 118 12.66 -0.41 13.80
C ASP A 118 11.29 0.11 14.28
N ALA A 119 10.22 -0.12 13.52
CA ALA A 119 8.85 0.15 13.94
C ALA A 119 8.50 -0.67 15.20
N ILE A 120 8.76 -1.99 15.19
CA ILE A 120 8.57 -2.85 16.37
C ILE A 120 9.48 -2.42 17.54
N ALA A 121 10.74 -2.07 17.26
CA ALA A 121 11.68 -1.60 18.27
C ALA A 121 11.22 -0.29 18.94
N SER A 122 10.50 0.57 18.22
CA SER A 122 10.00 1.84 18.75
C SER A 122 8.93 1.64 19.83
N VAL A 123 8.20 0.53 19.77
CA VAL A 123 7.12 0.20 20.73
C VAL A 123 7.63 -0.68 21.86
N TYR A 124 8.33 -1.78 21.52
CA TYR A 124 8.72 -2.85 22.45
C TYR A 124 10.21 -2.82 22.84
N GLY A 125 10.97 -1.84 22.32
CA GLY A 125 12.39 -1.66 22.59
C GLY A 125 13.32 -2.43 21.65
N LYS A 126 14.59 -2.01 21.63
CA LYS A 126 15.63 -2.52 20.69
C LYS A 126 15.82 -4.04 20.73
N LYS A 127 15.65 -4.68 21.90
CA LYS A 127 15.78 -6.13 22.03
C LYS A 127 14.68 -6.85 21.27
N ALA A 128 13.43 -6.40 21.41
CA ALA A 128 12.28 -6.96 20.72
C ALA A 128 12.40 -6.76 19.20
N GLY A 129 12.78 -5.56 18.74
CA GLY A 129 13.01 -5.30 17.32
C GLY A 129 14.09 -6.19 16.70
N LYS A 130 15.19 -6.46 17.44
CA LYS A 130 16.22 -7.41 16.98
C LYS A 130 15.70 -8.84 16.89
N GLN A 131 14.92 -9.30 17.86
CA GLN A 131 14.32 -10.63 17.84
C GLN A 131 13.30 -10.77 16.71
N PHE A 132 12.46 -9.76 16.50
CA PHE A 132 11.54 -9.68 15.37
C PHE A 132 12.32 -9.79 14.05
N LYS A 133 13.37 -8.98 13.87
CA LYS A 133 14.20 -9.00 12.66
C LYS A 133 14.78 -10.38 12.35
N GLU A 134 15.29 -11.06 13.37
CA GLU A 134 15.92 -12.37 13.22
C GLU A 134 14.90 -13.42 12.73
N ILE A 135 13.69 -13.44 13.30
CA ILE A 135 12.62 -14.35 12.86
C ILE A 135 12.10 -13.92 11.49
N TRP A 136 11.74 -12.64 11.33
CA TRP A 136 11.18 -12.08 10.09
C TRP A 136 12.12 -12.32 8.91
N SER A 137 13.39 -11.93 8.99
CA SER A 137 14.31 -12.09 7.85
C SER A 137 14.55 -13.53 7.40
N SER A 138 14.24 -14.53 8.23
CA SER A 138 14.43 -15.94 7.86
C SER A 138 13.54 -16.39 6.70
N HIS A 139 12.29 -15.89 6.63
CA HIS A 139 11.32 -16.34 5.63
C HIS A 139 11.69 -15.90 4.21
N ILE A 140 12.35 -14.75 4.07
CA ILE A 140 12.89 -14.27 2.79
C ILE A 140 13.85 -15.33 2.21
N GLY A 141 14.72 -15.90 3.05
CA GLY A 141 15.62 -16.98 2.65
C GLY A 141 14.87 -18.23 2.18
N TYR A 142 13.76 -18.58 2.83
CA TYR A 142 12.95 -19.75 2.46
C TYR A 142 12.21 -19.54 1.13
N PHE A 143 11.73 -18.33 0.83
CA PHE A 143 11.21 -18.01 -0.50
C PHE A 143 12.30 -18.06 -1.57
N VAL A 144 13.52 -17.56 -1.28
CA VAL A 144 14.66 -17.71 -2.19
C VAL A 144 14.98 -19.18 -2.46
N ASP A 145 14.98 -20.03 -1.42
CA ASP A 145 15.17 -21.47 -1.57
C ASP A 145 14.08 -22.10 -2.46
N TYR A 146 12.82 -21.67 -2.30
CA TYR A 146 11.69 -22.11 -3.14
C TYR A 146 11.90 -21.72 -4.60
N VAL A 147 12.24 -20.46 -4.88
CA VAL A 147 12.54 -19.96 -6.24
C VAL A 147 13.68 -20.76 -6.88
N GLN A 148 14.75 -21.01 -6.13
CA GLN A 148 15.89 -21.80 -6.61
C GLN A 148 15.52 -23.25 -6.89
N ALA A 149 14.70 -23.86 -6.04
CA ALA A 149 14.23 -25.22 -6.23
C ALA A 149 13.33 -25.32 -7.48
N THR A 150 12.42 -24.35 -7.67
CA THR A 150 11.59 -24.23 -8.88
C THR A 150 12.45 -24.10 -10.14
N ALA A 151 13.46 -23.22 -10.14
CA ALA A 151 14.38 -23.07 -11.27
C ALA A 151 15.14 -24.36 -11.63
N LYS A 152 15.44 -25.20 -10.63
CA LYS A 152 16.11 -26.50 -10.78
C LYS A 152 15.16 -27.67 -11.04
N LYS A 153 13.84 -27.44 -11.03
CA LYS A 153 12.81 -28.49 -11.05
C LYS A 153 12.98 -29.50 -9.90
N ASP A 154 13.40 -29.02 -8.74
CA ASP A 154 13.66 -29.81 -7.54
C ASP A 154 12.45 -29.79 -6.60
N GLU A 155 11.54 -30.76 -6.80
CA GLU A 155 10.34 -30.90 -5.98
C GLU A 155 10.63 -31.19 -4.50
N ALA A 156 11.74 -31.87 -4.19
CA ALA A 156 12.15 -32.11 -2.81
C ALA A 156 12.63 -30.81 -2.15
N GLY A 157 13.36 -29.98 -2.90
CA GLY A 157 13.74 -28.63 -2.53
C GLY A 157 12.54 -27.72 -2.26
N LYS A 158 11.54 -27.70 -3.16
CA LYS A 158 10.30 -26.93 -2.98
C LYS A 158 9.60 -27.33 -1.68
N LYS A 159 9.39 -28.64 -1.45
CA LYS A 159 8.77 -29.15 -0.21
C LYS A 159 9.56 -28.79 1.05
N LYS A 160 10.89 -28.80 0.98
CA LYS A 160 11.76 -28.40 2.09
C LYS A 160 11.59 -26.91 2.43
N ALA A 161 11.54 -26.05 1.42
CA ALA A 161 11.32 -24.62 1.60
C ALA A 161 9.93 -24.33 2.20
N VAL A 162 8.87 -24.97 1.71
CA VAL A 162 7.51 -24.87 2.27
C VAL A 162 7.47 -25.31 3.74
N LYS A 163 8.15 -26.41 4.09
CA LYS A 163 8.26 -26.85 5.49
C LYS A 163 8.99 -25.83 6.37
N ALA A 164 10.00 -25.13 5.83
CA ALA A 164 10.70 -24.07 6.56
C ALA A 164 9.81 -22.83 6.76
N LEU A 165 9.03 -22.45 5.75
CA LEU A 165 8.01 -21.39 5.85
C LEU A 165 6.93 -21.74 6.89
N ASP A 166 6.49 -23.01 6.94
CA ASP A 166 5.56 -23.49 7.95
C ASP A 166 6.12 -23.38 9.38
N GLN A 167 7.39 -23.72 9.57
CA GLN A 167 8.07 -23.53 10.85
C GLN A 167 8.28 -22.06 11.21
N TYR A 168 8.52 -21.21 10.22
CA TYR A 168 8.63 -19.77 10.40
C TYR A 168 7.32 -19.17 10.91
N ARG A 169 6.18 -19.44 10.25
CA ARG A 169 4.90 -18.85 10.64
C ARG A 169 4.53 -19.20 12.09
N MET A 170 4.79 -20.43 12.54
CA MET A 170 4.55 -20.84 13.94
C MET A 170 5.41 -20.04 14.93
N LYS A 171 6.70 -19.83 14.62
CA LYS A 171 7.60 -19.03 15.47
C LYS A 171 7.22 -17.55 15.50
N GLN A 172 6.85 -17.00 14.35
CA GLN A 172 6.43 -15.61 14.23
C GLN A 172 5.12 -15.38 15.00
N ALA A 173 4.16 -16.30 14.89
CA ALA A 173 2.91 -16.26 15.61
C ALA A 173 3.12 -16.33 17.14
N ASP A 174 3.89 -17.30 17.63
CA ASP A 174 4.22 -17.42 19.07
C ASP A 174 4.92 -16.16 19.61
N MET A 175 5.80 -15.54 18.82
CA MET A 175 6.46 -14.29 19.20
C MET A 175 5.47 -13.14 19.33
N LEU A 176 4.58 -12.96 18.35
CA LEU A 176 3.57 -11.89 18.35
C LEU A 176 2.52 -12.09 19.45
N ASP A 177 2.09 -13.33 19.69
CA ASP A 177 1.19 -13.67 20.82
C ASP A 177 1.80 -13.23 22.16
N LYS A 178 3.03 -13.69 22.43
CA LYS A 178 3.74 -13.33 23.66
C LYS A 178 3.99 -11.82 23.77
N ALA A 179 4.40 -11.18 22.67
CA ALA A 179 4.67 -9.74 22.67
C ALA A 179 3.40 -8.90 22.91
N THR A 180 2.27 -9.35 22.38
CA THR A 180 0.98 -8.66 22.52
C THR A 180 0.22 -9.06 23.79
N GLY A 181 0.76 -10.00 24.57
CA GLY A 181 0.15 -10.51 25.80
C GLY A 181 -1.14 -11.26 25.54
N GLY A 182 -1.21 -12.05 24.45
CA GLY A 182 -2.38 -12.85 24.11
C GLY A 182 -3.49 -12.13 23.35
N ARG A 183 -3.27 -10.87 22.95
CA ARG A 183 -4.24 -10.10 22.14
C ARG A 183 -4.35 -10.62 20.72
N LEU A 184 -3.21 -10.97 20.13
CA LEU A 184 -3.14 -11.71 18.86
C LEU A 184 -2.83 -13.16 19.20
N LYS A 185 -3.79 -14.08 19.11
CA LYS A 185 -3.54 -15.47 19.51
C LYS A 185 -2.67 -16.18 18.49
N ALA A 186 -1.73 -16.98 18.95
CA ALA A 186 -0.82 -17.74 18.07
C ALA A 186 -1.59 -18.57 17.03
N SER A 187 -2.68 -19.23 17.40
CA SER A 187 -3.48 -20.05 16.46
C SER A 187 -4.11 -19.25 15.33
N GLU A 188 -4.51 -18.01 15.60
CA GLU A 188 -5.18 -17.14 14.62
C GLU A 188 -4.13 -16.48 13.71
N LEU A 189 -3.03 -16.00 14.31
CA LEU A 189 -1.84 -15.52 13.61
C LEU A 189 -1.26 -16.57 12.66
N GLU A 190 -1.21 -17.83 13.11
CA GLU A 190 -0.69 -18.95 12.35
C GLU A 190 -1.46 -19.21 11.05
N GLU A 191 -2.79 -19.07 11.07
CA GLU A 191 -3.64 -19.31 9.91
C GLU A 191 -3.55 -18.16 8.91
N GLY A 192 -3.60 -16.90 9.37
CA GLY A 192 -3.43 -15.75 8.47
C GLY A 192 -2.02 -15.70 7.86
N LEU A 193 -0.97 -16.00 8.63
CA LEU A 193 0.40 -16.11 8.07
C LEU A 193 0.51 -17.26 7.06
N LYS A 194 -0.17 -18.39 7.28
CA LYS A 194 -0.20 -19.51 6.33
C LYS A 194 -0.89 -19.11 5.03
N MET A 195 -2.00 -18.40 5.14
CA MET A 195 -2.75 -17.88 4.00
C MET A 195 -1.88 -16.90 3.20
N HIS A 196 -1.22 -15.94 3.86
CA HIS A 196 -0.33 -14.99 3.18
C HIS A 196 0.83 -15.70 2.47
N VAL A 197 1.48 -16.65 3.14
CA VAL A 197 2.54 -17.48 2.52
C VAL A 197 2.01 -18.20 1.28
N ASN A 198 0.81 -18.78 1.35
CA ASN A 198 0.20 -19.47 0.22
C ASN A 198 -0.14 -18.52 -0.93
N GLU A 199 -0.59 -17.29 -0.66
CA GLU A 199 -0.82 -16.28 -1.68
C GLU A 199 0.48 -15.91 -2.40
N LEU A 200 1.57 -15.67 -1.67
CA LEU A 200 2.88 -15.39 -2.28
C LEU A 200 3.40 -16.57 -3.13
N LEU A 201 3.28 -17.80 -2.61
CA LEU A 201 3.64 -19.00 -3.37
C LEU A 201 2.76 -19.18 -4.61
N LYS A 202 1.46 -18.93 -4.50
CA LYS A 202 0.50 -19.07 -5.60
C LYS A 202 0.76 -18.03 -6.69
N ALA A 203 0.99 -16.76 -6.33
CA ALA A 203 1.36 -15.71 -7.27
C ALA A 203 2.66 -16.07 -8.02
N PHE A 204 3.64 -16.62 -7.32
CA PHE A 204 4.89 -17.06 -7.94
C PHE A 204 4.71 -18.29 -8.84
N ASP A 205 4.04 -19.34 -8.35
CA ASP A 205 3.87 -20.58 -9.13
C ASP A 205 3.04 -20.29 -10.39
N SER A 206 1.93 -19.53 -10.29
CA SER A 206 1.12 -19.13 -11.46
C SER A 206 1.94 -18.31 -12.46
N TYR A 207 2.85 -17.45 -11.98
CA TYR A 207 3.76 -16.70 -12.86
C TYR A 207 4.66 -17.65 -13.64
N THR A 208 5.27 -18.63 -12.97
CA THR A 208 6.15 -19.63 -13.62
C THR A 208 5.39 -20.56 -14.57
N GLU A 209 4.12 -20.81 -14.28
CA GLU A 209 3.19 -21.60 -15.11
C GLU A 209 2.61 -20.78 -16.28
N LYS A 210 2.87 -19.46 -16.31
CA LYS A 210 2.33 -18.48 -17.27
C LYS A 210 0.81 -18.30 -17.19
N ASP A 211 0.24 -18.63 -16.05
CA ASP A 211 -1.12 -18.25 -15.66
C ASP A 211 -1.09 -16.83 -15.09
N PHE A 212 -0.96 -15.85 -16.00
CA PHE A 212 -0.74 -14.46 -15.62
C PHE A 212 -2.00 -13.81 -15.03
N ASP A 213 -3.20 -14.22 -15.44
CA ASP A 213 -4.45 -13.72 -14.84
C ASP A 213 -4.48 -14.05 -13.34
N THR A 214 -4.27 -15.32 -12.99
CA THR A 214 -4.18 -15.76 -11.59
C THR A 214 -3.00 -15.11 -10.86
N THR A 215 -1.89 -14.86 -11.56
CA THR A 215 -0.73 -14.18 -10.98
C THR A 215 -1.12 -12.82 -10.44
N TYR A 216 -1.64 -11.95 -11.30
CA TYR A 216 -1.95 -10.58 -10.89
C TYR A 216 -3.13 -10.53 -9.92
N GLU A 217 -4.16 -11.37 -10.09
CA GLU A 217 -5.22 -11.51 -9.09
C GLU A 217 -4.65 -11.85 -7.69
N THR A 218 -3.71 -12.80 -7.63
CA THR A 218 -3.11 -13.23 -6.36
C THR A 218 -2.15 -12.19 -5.80
N VAL A 219 -1.41 -11.46 -6.63
CA VAL A 219 -0.54 -10.36 -6.19
C VAL A 219 -1.37 -9.30 -5.48
N ARG A 220 -2.46 -8.85 -6.10
CA ARG A 220 -3.39 -7.86 -5.51
C ARG A 220 -3.92 -8.32 -4.15
N LYS A 221 -4.40 -9.57 -4.07
CA LYS A 221 -4.85 -10.20 -2.81
C LYS A 221 -3.76 -10.22 -1.74
N SER A 222 -2.54 -10.62 -2.10
CA SER A 222 -1.43 -10.71 -1.15
C SER A 222 -1.01 -9.36 -0.57
N ILE A 223 -1.13 -8.27 -1.35
CA ILE A 223 -0.87 -6.90 -0.91
C ILE A 223 -2.00 -6.45 0.02
N HIS A 224 -3.26 -6.67 -0.38
CA HIS A 224 -4.44 -6.31 0.42
C HIS A 224 -4.45 -7.00 1.78
N HIS A 225 -4.17 -8.31 1.83
CA HIS A 225 -4.17 -9.09 3.08
C HIS A 225 -3.22 -8.51 4.14
N MET A 226 -2.13 -7.85 3.72
CA MET A 226 -1.21 -7.22 4.67
C MET A 226 -1.77 -5.99 5.39
N PHE A 227 -2.83 -5.36 4.87
CA PHE A 227 -3.58 -4.32 5.60
C PHE A 227 -4.36 -4.92 6.78
N GLU A 228 -4.90 -6.15 6.64
CA GLU A 228 -5.55 -6.83 7.77
C GLU A 228 -4.55 -7.14 8.89
N VAL A 229 -3.33 -7.52 8.53
CA VAL A 229 -2.21 -7.71 9.48
C VAL A 229 -1.85 -6.39 10.16
N GLY A 230 -1.74 -5.30 9.40
CA GLY A 230 -1.46 -3.96 9.95
C GLY A 230 -2.55 -3.47 10.90
N LYS A 231 -3.84 -3.67 10.55
CA LYS A 231 -4.99 -3.42 11.43
C LYS A 231 -4.91 -4.23 12.73
N GLY A 232 -4.61 -5.53 12.65
CA GLY A 232 -4.51 -6.40 13.84
C GLY A 232 -3.36 -6.01 14.77
N VAL A 233 -2.16 -5.80 14.20
CA VAL A 233 -0.96 -5.44 14.98
C VAL A 233 -1.09 -4.05 15.58
N SER A 234 -1.59 -3.07 14.84
CA SER A 234 -1.84 -1.73 15.35
C SER A 234 -2.87 -1.74 16.48
N TRP A 235 -3.97 -2.49 16.34
CA TRP A 235 -4.97 -2.65 17.40
C TRP A 235 -4.33 -3.21 18.67
N ALA A 236 -3.60 -4.32 18.58
CA ALA A 236 -2.98 -4.93 19.74
C ALA A 236 -2.00 -3.99 20.46
N ILE A 237 -1.20 -3.21 19.71
CA ILE A 237 -0.29 -2.21 20.26
C ILE A 237 -1.07 -1.08 20.96
N THR A 238 -2.11 -0.54 20.33
CA THR A 238 -2.90 0.54 20.93
C THR A 238 -3.66 0.10 22.17
N ASP A 239 -4.14 -1.14 22.21
CA ASP A 239 -4.80 -1.71 23.39
C ASP A 239 -3.81 -1.99 24.54
N GLN A 240 -2.56 -2.38 24.23
CA GLN A 240 -1.51 -2.52 25.25
C GLN A 240 -1.06 -1.19 25.84
N PHE A 241 -1.05 -0.13 25.03
CA PHE A 241 -0.50 1.16 25.41
C PHE A 241 -1.47 2.32 25.16
N PRO A 242 -2.71 2.28 25.69
CA PRO A 242 -3.76 3.24 25.32
C PRO A 242 -3.37 4.69 25.63
N GLY A 243 -2.59 4.92 26.69
CA GLY A 243 -2.07 6.25 27.04
C GLY A 243 -1.05 6.82 26.05
N LYS A 244 -0.34 6.00 25.27
CA LYS A 244 0.59 6.48 24.22
C LYS A 244 -0.14 6.97 22.96
N PHE A 245 -1.37 6.51 22.77
CA PHE A 245 -2.20 6.76 21.59
C PHE A 245 -3.45 7.58 21.93
N ASP A 246 -3.40 8.36 23.01
CA ASP A 246 -4.46 9.27 23.45
C ASP A 246 -5.85 8.59 23.59
N GLN A 247 -5.84 7.29 23.92
CA GLN A 247 -7.03 6.42 24.00
C GLN A 247 -7.88 6.41 22.72
N LYS A 248 -7.26 6.67 21.55
CA LYS A 248 -7.92 6.63 20.25
C LYS A 248 -7.93 5.20 19.71
N SER A 249 -8.99 4.87 18.97
CA SER A 249 -9.13 3.58 18.29
C SER A 249 -8.41 3.61 16.94
N VAL A 250 -7.82 2.47 16.56
CA VAL A 250 -7.35 2.21 15.19
C VAL A 250 -8.48 1.76 14.26
N ASP A 251 -9.62 1.38 14.84
CA ASP A 251 -10.77 0.80 14.16
C ASP A 251 -11.95 1.77 14.25
N THR A 252 -12.04 2.63 13.25
CA THR A 252 -13.14 3.59 13.06
C THR A 252 -13.49 3.63 11.57
N PRO A 253 -14.73 4.02 11.19
CA PRO A 253 -15.07 4.17 9.79
C PRO A 253 -14.17 5.13 9.02
N ALA A 254 -13.65 6.18 9.68
CA ALA A 254 -12.71 7.11 9.08
C ALA A 254 -11.32 6.47 8.85
N ALA A 255 -10.88 5.62 9.78
CA ALA A 255 -9.64 4.86 9.65
C ALA A 255 -9.75 3.79 8.54
N ASP A 256 -10.90 3.12 8.44
CA ASP A 256 -11.16 2.14 7.38
C ASP A 256 -11.18 2.79 6.00
N LEU A 257 -11.83 3.95 5.84
CA LEU A 257 -11.77 4.69 4.58
C LEU A 257 -10.34 5.08 4.19
N ARG A 258 -9.54 5.54 5.17
CA ARG A 258 -8.12 5.86 4.92
C ARG A 258 -7.35 4.62 4.49
N GLU A 259 -7.56 3.49 5.15
CA GLU A 259 -6.93 2.22 4.78
C GLU A 259 -7.27 1.81 3.35
N ASP A 260 -8.56 1.82 3.00
CA ASP A 260 -9.04 1.46 1.66
C ASP A 260 -8.40 2.35 0.59
N LEU A 261 -8.35 3.67 0.81
CA LEU A 261 -7.72 4.60 -0.13
C LEU A 261 -6.20 4.43 -0.17
N ASN A 262 -5.53 4.19 0.96
CA ASN A 262 -4.10 3.88 1.00
C ASN A 262 -3.79 2.62 0.19
N TYR A 263 -4.58 1.55 0.36
CA TYR A 263 -4.45 0.33 -0.43
C TYR A 263 -4.60 0.62 -1.93
N LEU A 264 -5.71 1.25 -2.32
CA LEU A 264 -5.99 1.48 -3.74
C LEU A 264 -4.94 2.37 -4.41
N PHE A 265 -4.49 3.46 -3.78
CA PHE A 265 -3.46 4.33 -4.37
C PHE A 265 -2.06 3.67 -4.37
N SER A 266 -1.68 2.98 -3.30
CA SER A 266 -0.36 2.32 -3.25
C SER A 266 -0.26 1.11 -4.18
N GLU A 267 -1.34 0.34 -4.31
CA GLU A 267 -1.48 -0.71 -5.32
C GLU A 267 -1.43 -0.14 -6.73
N HIS A 268 -2.09 1.00 -6.99
CA HIS A 268 -2.06 1.67 -8.29
C HIS A 268 -0.62 1.94 -8.74
N LEU A 269 0.19 2.55 -7.87
CA LEU A 269 1.60 2.78 -8.15
C LEU A 269 2.34 1.47 -8.40
N ALA A 270 2.19 0.47 -7.53
CA ALA A 270 2.87 -0.81 -7.66
C ALA A 270 2.58 -1.47 -9.02
N LEU A 271 1.31 -1.50 -9.43
CA LEU A 271 0.87 -2.05 -10.71
C LEU A 271 1.34 -1.18 -11.90
N ALA A 272 1.35 0.14 -11.77
CA ALA A 272 1.87 1.04 -12.80
C ALA A 272 3.37 0.82 -13.05
N VAL A 273 4.17 0.75 -11.99
CA VAL A 273 5.61 0.43 -12.08
C VAL A 273 5.83 -0.91 -12.78
N VAL A 274 5.08 -1.95 -12.39
CA VAL A 274 5.18 -3.27 -13.03
C VAL A 274 4.78 -3.20 -14.49
N ALA A 275 3.62 -2.63 -14.83
CA ALA A 275 3.16 -2.52 -16.21
C ALA A 275 4.14 -1.74 -17.09
N MET A 276 4.73 -0.66 -16.60
CA MET A 276 5.75 0.11 -17.32
C MET A 276 7.03 -0.70 -17.56
N GLN A 277 7.52 -1.46 -16.56
CA GLN A 277 8.67 -2.35 -16.73
C GLN A 277 8.38 -3.49 -17.71
N LYS A 278 7.20 -4.12 -17.59
CA LYS A 278 6.77 -5.20 -18.49
C LYS A 278 6.61 -4.71 -19.93
N GLY A 279 6.07 -3.51 -20.10
CA GLY A 279 5.95 -2.83 -21.40
C GLY A 279 7.31 -2.51 -22.00
N ASN A 280 8.24 -2.00 -21.19
CA ASN A 280 9.64 -1.76 -21.59
C ASN A 280 10.31 -3.02 -22.15
N ASP A 281 10.12 -4.14 -21.46
CA ASP A 281 10.78 -5.40 -21.80
C ASP A 281 10.07 -6.19 -22.89
N GLY A 282 8.88 -5.75 -23.33
CA GLY A 282 8.00 -6.53 -24.21
C GLY A 282 7.60 -7.88 -23.58
N SER A 283 7.40 -7.89 -22.27
CA SER A 283 7.12 -9.10 -21.50
C SER A 283 5.76 -9.71 -21.87
N LYS A 284 5.66 -11.04 -21.82
CA LYS A 284 4.46 -11.78 -22.24
C LYS A 284 3.23 -11.53 -21.36
N ASP A 285 3.46 -11.04 -20.16
CA ASP A 285 2.46 -10.75 -19.14
C ASP A 285 2.12 -9.26 -19.04
N PHE A 286 2.58 -8.43 -20.00
CA PHE A 286 2.28 -7.00 -20.02
C PHE A 286 0.77 -6.73 -20.03
N ASP A 287 0.00 -7.45 -20.86
CA ASP A 287 -1.44 -7.22 -20.98
C ASP A 287 -2.16 -7.52 -19.67
N GLN A 288 -1.74 -8.56 -18.93
CA GLN A 288 -2.31 -8.88 -17.62
C GLN A 288 -1.88 -7.90 -16.52
N ALA A 289 -0.63 -7.40 -16.56
CA ALA A 289 -0.19 -6.33 -15.67
C ALA A 289 -1.03 -5.06 -15.88
N ALA A 290 -1.25 -4.69 -17.14
CA ALA A 290 -2.07 -3.55 -17.52
C ALA A 290 -3.56 -3.76 -17.19
N ALA A 291 -4.07 -4.99 -17.32
CA ALA A 291 -5.42 -5.34 -16.92
C ALA A 291 -5.62 -5.16 -15.41
N ALA A 292 -4.69 -5.64 -14.58
CA ALA A 292 -4.72 -5.44 -13.14
C ALA A 292 -4.69 -3.95 -12.74
N LEU A 293 -3.89 -3.13 -13.41
CA LEU A 293 -3.88 -1.67 -13.21
C LEU A 293 -5.23 -1.02 -13.58
N ASN A 294 -5.90 -1.52 -14.61
CA ASN A 294 -7.23 -1.07 -15.00
C ASN A 294 -8.32 -1.55 -14.04
N GLU A 295 -8.18 -2.74 -13.45
CA GLU A 295 -9.07 -3.20 -12.38
C GLU A 295 -8.95 -2.31 -11.15
N ASN A 296 -7.74 -1.98 -10.71
CA ASN A 296 -7.53 -1.01 -9.64
C ASN A 296 -8.16 0.35 -9.96
N THR A 297 -8.13 0.79 -11.23
CA THR A 297 -8.85 1.99 -11.67
C THR A 297 -10.38 1.86 -11.50
N ASN A 298 -10.94 0.68 -11.74
CA ASN A 298 -12.35 0.42 -11.48
C ASN A 298 -12.65 0.51 -9.99
N ASP A 299 -11.82 -0.11 -9.15
CA ASP A 299 -12.00 -0.13 -7.71
C ASP A 299 -11.90 1.28 -7.10
N LEU A 300 -10.94 2.11 -7.54
CA LEU A 300 -10.87 3.53 -7.20
C LEU A 300 -12.13 4.29 -7.63
N SER A 301 -12.62 4.03 -8.84
CA SER A 301 -13.81 4.70 -9.36
C SER A 301 -15.07 4.32 -8.58
N ASP A 302 -15.16 3.07 -8.15
CA ASP A 302 -16.25 2.55 -7.33
C ASP A 302 -16.18 3.09 -5.89
N ALA A 303 -14.98 3.23 -5.32
CA ALA A 303 -14.77 3.90 -4.04
C ALA A 303 -15.26 5.36 -4.09
N ILE A 304 -14.92 6.12 -5.15
CA ILE A 304 -15.43 7.48 -5.35
C ILE A 304 -16.95 7.48 -5.57
N ALA A 305 -17.48 6.53 -6.34
CA ALA A 305 -18.92 6.40 -6.59
C ALA A 305 -19.71 6.11 -5.31
N SER A 306 -19.11 5.40 -4.34
CA SER A 306 -19.77 5.07 -3.07
C SER A 306 -20.08 6.30 -2.22
N VAL A 307 -19.30 7.38 -2.38
CA VAL A 307 -19.46 8.64 -1.65
C VAL A 307 -20.23 9.67 -2.48
N TYR A 308 -19.84 9.86 -3.75
CA TYR A 308 -20.31 10.95 -4.60
C TYR A 308 -21.36 10.53 -5.64
N GLY A 309 -21.72 9.24 -5.68
CA GLY A 309 -22.67 8.68 -6.63
C GLY A 309 -22.05 8.23 -7.95
N LYS A 310 -22.81 7.42 -8.69
CA LYS A 310 -22.34 6.72 -9.92
C LYS A 310 -21.83 7.65 -11.01
N ASP A 311 -22.42 8.83 -11.17
CA ASP A 311 -22.01 9.77 -12.21
C ASP A 311 -20.66 10.42 -11.90
N ALA A 312 -20.39 10.73 -10.63
CA ALA A 312 -19.08 11.20 -10.18
C ALA A 312 -18.01 10.12 -10.38
N GLY A 313 -18.30 8.86 -10.03
CA GLY A 313 -17.39 7.73 -10.28
C GLY A 313 -17.06 7.54 -11.76
N LYS A 314 -18.04 7.66 -12.68
CA LYS A 314 -17.80 7.61 -14.13
C LYS A 314 -16.93 8.76 -14.63
N GLN A 315 -17.17 9.98 -14.14
CA GLN A 315 -16.34 11.14 -14.49
C GLN A 315 -14.91 10.97 -13.98
N PHE A 316 -14.74 10.54 -12.72
CA PHE A 316 -13.45 10.21 -12.14
C PHE A 316 -12.72 9.17 -13.01
N LYS A 317 -13.36 8.04 -13.30
CA LYS A 317 -12.80 6.98 -14.16
C LYS A 317 -12.31 7.52 -15.50
N THR A 318 -13.11 8.36 -16.15
CA THR A 318 -12.80 8.90 -17.47
C THR A 318 -11.56 9.80 -17.45
N ILE A 319 -11.41 10.63 -16.41
CA ILE A 319 -10.23 11.48 -16.24
C ILE A 319 -9.03 10.62 -15.82
N TRP A 320 -9.21 9.77 -14.81
CA TRP A 320 -8.18 8.88 -14.28
C TRP A 320 -7.59 7.98 -15.34
N SER A 321 -8.38 7.20 -16.10
CA SER A 321 -7.85 6.27 -17.11
C SER A 321 -6.97 6.92 -18.18
N SER A 322 -7.11 8.24 -18.43
CA SER A 322 -6.32 8.92 -19.46
C SER A 322 -4.82 8.94 -19.15
N HIS A 323 -4.42 9.10 -17.87
CA HIS A 323 -3.00 9.22 -17.51
C HIS A 323 -2.23 7.91 -17.71
N ILE A 324 -2.90 6.77 -17.53
CA ILE A 324 -2.31 5.44 -17.82
C ILE A 324 -1.92 5.37 -19.30
N GLY A 325 -2.81 5.82 -20.19
CA GLY A 325 -2.52 5.91 -21.63
C GLY A 325 -1.33 6.83 -21.93
N TYR A 326 -1.27 8.00 -21.29
CA TYR A 326 -0.16 8.94 -21.49
C TYR A 326 1.18 8.41 -20.95
N LEU A 327 1.19 7.64 -19.86
CA LEU A 327 2.39 6.95 -19.39
C LEU A 327 2.84 5.87 -20.37
N VAL A 328 1.91 5.10 -20.96
CA VAL A 328 2.23 4.13 -22.00
C VAL A 328 2.82 4.82 -23.24
N ASP A 329 2.25 5.96 -23.64
CA ASP A 329 2.79 6.77 -24.74
C ASP A 329 4.20 7.28 -24.44
N TYR A 330 4.47 7.72 -23.20
CA TYR A 330 5.80 8.10 -22.74
C TYR A 330 6.79 6.93 -22.86
N VAL A 331 6.44 5.75 -22.32
CA VAL A 331 7.29 4.55 -22.35
C VAL A 331 7.60 4.13 -23.78
N LYS A 332 6.61 4.12 -24.67
CA LYS A 332 6.81 3.78 -26.08
C LYS A 332 7.71 4.77 -26.79
N ALA A 333 7.50 6.07 -26.55
CA ALA A 333 8.28 7.13 -27.16
C ALA A 333 9.73 7.13 -26.70
N ASP A 334 9.97 6.94 -25.40
CA ASP A 334 11.33 6.88 -24.86
C ASP A 334 12.07 5.62 -25.37
N ALA A 335 11.41 4.45 -25.36
CA ALA A 335 11.98 3.21 -25.88
C ALA A 335 12.30 3.26 -27.40
N SER A 336 11.57 4.06 -28.18
CA SER A 336 11.84 4.26 -29.62
C SER A 336 12.78 5.42 -29.93
N GLY A 337 13.17 6.22 -28.94
CA GLY A 337 13.95 7.45 -29.12
C GLY A 337 13.18 8.59 -29.80
N ASP A 338 11.85 8.56 -29.78
CA ASP A 338 10.99 9.60 -30.34
C ASP A 338 10.78 10.75 -29.35
N GLU A 339 11.70 11.72 -29.38
CA GLU A 339 11.66 12.89 -28.49
C GLU A 339 10.39 13.73 -28.66
N GLN A 340 9.82 13.82 -29.86
CA GLN A 340 8.59 14.60 -30.09
C GLN A 340 7.37 13.92 -29.45
N ALA A 341 7.24 12.61 -29.60
CA ALA A 341 6.19 11.84 -28.96
C ALA A 341 6.35 11.85 -27.43
N LYS A 342 7.59 11.80 -26.92
CA LYS A 342 7.89 11.88 -25.48
C LYS A 342 7.47 13.23 -24.90
N GLU A 343 7.85 14.34 -25.54
CA GLU A 343 7.40 15.67 -25.14
C GLU A 343 5.89 15.82 -25.18
N LYS A 344 5.23 15.22 -26.18
CA LYS A 344 3.77 15.22 -26.27
C LYS A 344 3.14 14.48 -25.09
N ALA A 345 3.62 13.29 -24.75
CA ALA A 345 3.13 12.52 -23.61
C ALA A 345 3.27 13.29 -22.29
N VAL A 346 4.40 13.99 -22.08
CA VAL A 346 4.60 14.88 -20.91
C VAL A 346 3.61 16.05 -20.90
N LYS A 347 3.31 16.65 -22.05
CA LYS A 347 2.28 17.71 -22.14
C LYS A 347 0.89 17.18 -21.80
N ASP A 348 0.55 15.98 -22.29
CA ASP A 348 -0.74 15.34 -22.00
C ASP A 348 -0.87 14.96 -20.51
N LEU A 349 0.19 14.45 -19.88
CA LEU A 349 0.24 14.20 -18.43
C LEU A 349 0.04 15.49 -17.61
N ASN A 350 0.66 16.60 -18.04
CA ASN A 350 0.45 17.90 -17.40
C ASN A 350 -1.00 18.39 -17.54
N ALA A 351 -1.60 18.23 -18.72
CA ALA A 351 -3.01 18.55 -18.94
C ALA A 351 -3.95 17.70 -18.09
N TYR A 352 -3.67 16.39 -17.99
CA TYR A 352 -4.36 15.49 -17.08
C TYR A 352 -4.30 15.98 -15.64
N ARG A 353 -3.11 16.30 -15.12
CA ARG A 353 -2.94 16.70 -13.71
C ARG A 353 -3.77 17.92 -13.36
N MET A 354 -3.81 18.94 -14.24
CA MET A 354 -4.65 20.12 -14.05
C MET A 354 -6.15 19.79 -14.07
N LYS A 355 -6.57 18.89 -14.98
CA LYS A 355 -7.97 18.47 -15.09
C LYS A 355 -8.42 17.66 -13.87
N GLN A 356 -7.60 16.71 -13.42
CA GLN A 356 -7.86 15.89 -12.24
C GLN A 356 -7.90 16.75 -10.97
N ALA A 357 -6.95 17.66 -10.81
CA ALA A 357 -6.90 18.58 -9.68
C ALA A 357 -8.16 19.46 -9.60
N LYS A 358 -8.56 20.06 -10.72
CA LYS A 358 -9.79 20.86 -10.80
C LYS A 358 -11.04 20.03 -10.47
N PHE A 359 -11.12 18.80 -10.97
CA PHE A 359 -12.25 17.91 -10.68
C PHE A 359 -12.38 17.61 -9.18
N LEU A 360 -11.27 17.25 -8.51
CA LEU A 360 -11.28 16.93 -7.08
C LEU A 360 -11.50 18.17 -6.20
N ASP A 361 -10.95 19.32 -6.58
CA ASP A 361 -11.21 20.60 -5.91
C ASP A 361 -12.71 20.93 -5.93
N GLN A 362 -13.35 20.80 -7.10
CA GLN A 362 -14.80 21.02 -7.24
C GLN A 362 -15.62 19.96 -6.48
N ALA A 363 -15.27 18.68 -6.59
CA ALA A 363 -16.01 17.59 -5.95
C ALA A 363 -15.98 17.66 -4.42
N THR A 364 -14.87 18.17 -3.85
CA THR A 364 -14.67 18.25 -2.40
C THR A 364 -15.07 19.59 -1.78
N ASP A 365 -15.76 20.45 -2.53
CA ASP A 365 -16.08 21.84 -2.18
C ASP A 365 -14.84 22.64 -1.73
N GLY A 366 -13.71 22.40 -2.42
CA GLY A 366 -12.44 23.07 -2.18
C GLY A 366 -11.70 22.63 -0.92
N ARG A 367 -11.99 21.44 -0.38
CA ARG A 367 -11.18 20.85 0.70
C ARG A 367 -9.84 20.33 0.19
N LEU A 368 -9.80 19.79 -1.02
CA LEU A 368 -8.56 19.49 -1.74
C LEU A 368 -8.29 20.62 -2.74
N LYS A 369 -7.43 21.57 -2.39
CA LYS A 369 -7.16 22.72 -3.27
C LYS A 369 -6.52 22.27 -4.57
N ALA A 370 -6.99 22.82 -5.69
CA ALA A 370 -6.45 22.48 -7.01
C ALA A 370 -4.93 22.67 -7.10
N ALA A 371 -4.38 23.75 -6.52
CA ALA A 371 -2.93 24.01 -6.54
C ALA A 371 -2.12 22.93 -5.80
N ASP A 372 -2.63 22.44 -4.66
CA ASP A 372 -1.96 21.42 -3.85
C ASP A 372 -2.03 20.06 -4.55
N LEU A 373 -3.20 19.71 -5.09
CA LEU A 373 -3.40 18.51 -5.91
C LEU A 373 -2.52 18.52 -7.15
N GLU A 374 -2.40 19.67 -7.80
CA GLU A 374 -1.55 19.87 -8.96
C GLU A 374 -0.07 19.61 -8.65
N ALA A 375 0.41 20.03 -7.48
CA ALA A 375 1.78 19.80 -7.03
C ALA A 375 2.02 18.33 -6.63
N GLY A 376 1.08 17.73 -5.90
CA GLY A 376 1.13 16.31 -5.53
C GLY A 376 1.12 15.39 -6.75
N LEU A 377 0.18 15.60 -7.68
CA LEU A 377 0.12 14.84 -8.94
C LEU A 377 1.37 15.02 -9.79
N LYS A 378 1.97 16.23 -9.80
CA LYS A 378 3.25 16.42 -10.49
C LYS A 378 4.34 15.55 -9.88
N THR A 379 4.46 15.54 -8.55
CA THR A 379 5.44 14.71 -7.84
C THR A 379 5.24 13.23 -8.16
N HIS A 380 3.99 12.75 -8.13
CA HIS A 380 3.68 11.35 -8.46
C HIS A 380 4.02 10.99 -9.92
N ILE A 381 3.71 11.86 -10.88
CA ILE A 381 4.06 11.65 -12.28
C ILE A 381 5.59 11.63 -12.46
N ASP A 382 6.31 12.55 -11.81
CA ASP A 382 7.77 12.61 -11.85
C ASP A 382 8.38 11.32 -11.25
N GLU A 383 7.82 10.80 -10.14
CA GLU A 383 8.22 9.54 -9.54
C GLU A 383 8.01 8.36 -10.49
N LEU A 384 6.83 8.23 -11.11
CA LEU A 384 6.55 7.18 -12.10
C LEU A 384 7.51 7.23 -13.28
N ILE A 385 7.72 8.43 -13.86
CA ILE A 385 8.71 8.63 -14.93
C ILE A 385 10.12 8.25 -14.46
N LYS A 386 10.51 8.63 -13.23
CA LYS A 386 11.82 8.31 -12.68
C LYS A 386 12.01 6.82 -12.43
N THR A 387 11.01 6.12 -11.93
CA THR A 387 11.07 4.65 -11.78
C THR A 387 11.26 3.97 -13.12
N TYR A 388 10.52 4.39 -14.15
CA TYR A 388 10.66 3.84 -15.49
C TYR A 388 12.04 4.15 -16.11
N THR A 389 12.45 5.42 -16.12
CA THR A 389 13.74 5.82 -16.72
C THR A 389 14.94 5.19 -15.99
N SER A 390 14.87 5.07 -14.66
CA SER A 390 15.90 4.34 -13.88
C SER A 390 15.96 2.87 -14.30
N TYR A 391 14.82 2.24 -14.53
CA TYR A 391 14.77 0.86 -15.01
C TYR A 391 15.30 0.73 -16.45
N HIS A 392 14.82 1.57 -17.36
CA HIS A 392 15.18 1.58 -18.77
C HIS A 392 16.69 1.76 -18.98
N HIS A 393 17.31 2.67 -18.22
CA HIS A 393 18.75 2.95 -18.29
C HIS A 393 19.61 2.02 -17.41
N GLY A 394 19.02 1.08 -16.68
CA GLY A 394 19.75 0.17 -15.80
C GLY A 394 20.32 0.83 -14.53
N GLU A 395 19.78 1.98 -14.13
CA GLU A 395 20.11 2.71 -12.89
C GLU A 395 19.39 2.11 -11.68
N TYR A 396 19.52 0.79 -11.48
CA TYR A 396 18.74 0.04 -10.49
C TYR A 396 18.99 0.48 -9.04
N ASP A 397 20.16 1.07 -8.75
CA ASP A 397 20.48 1.63 -7.42
C ASP A 397 19.60 2.85 -7.07
N GLN A 398 18.99 3.51 -8.06
CA GLN A 398 18.02 4.60 -7.88
C GLN A 398 16.57 4.12 -7.98
N LEU A 399 16.34 3.04 -8.74
CA LEU A 399 15.01 2.50 -9.03
C LEU A 399 14.24 2.20 -7.74
N TYR A 400 14.72 1.26 -6.93
CA TYR A 400 13.96 0.79 -5.78
C TYR A 400 13.80 1.85 -4.68
N PRO A 401 14.81 2.67 -4.33
CA PRO A 401 14.58 3.80 -3.44
C PRO A 401 13.45 4.73 -3.93
N THR A 402 13.38 5.01 -5.24
CA THR A 402 12.31 5.81 -5.83
C THR A 402 10.95 5.08 -5.77
N VAL A 403 10.91 3.77 -6.03
CA VAL A 403 9.68 2.96 -5.90
C VAL A 403 9.15 3.00 -4.48
N ARG A 404 10.02 2.83 -3.47
CA ARG A 404 9.64 2.85 -2.05
C ARG A 404 9.15 4.23 -1.61
N GLU A 405 9.83 5.30 -2.03
CA GLU A 405 9.43 6.69 -1.79
C GLU A 405 8.04 6.98 -2.38
N ALA A 406 7.84 6.64 -3.65
CA ALA A 406 6.57 6.80 -4.33
C ALA A 406 5.45 5.96 -3.68
N TYR A 407 5.77 4.75 -3.19
CA TYR A 407 4.79 3.88 -2.51
C TYR A 407 4.30 4.54 -1.22
N GLY A 408 5.21 5.14 -0.45
CA GLY A 408 4.85 5.96 0.72
C GLY A 408 4.08 7.24 0.37
N HIS A 409 4.40 7.90 -0.74
CA HIS A 409 3.66 9.08 -1.21
C HIS A 409 2.17 8.78 -1.42
N MET A 410 1.82 7.58 -1.90
CA MET A 410 0.41 7.19 -2.08
C MET A 410 -0.38 7.07 -0.77
N PHE A 411 0.28 6.83 0.37
CA PHE A 411 -0.36 6.87 1.70
C PHE A 411 -0.70 8.31 2.13
N MET A 412 0.10 9.29 1.72
CA MET A 412 -0.23 10.70 1.94
C MET A 412 -1.45 11.12 1.12
N VAL A 413 -1.52 10.69 -0.13
CA VAL A 413 -2.70 10.93 -1.00
C VAL A 413 -3.96 10.28 -0.41
N GLY A 414 -3.86 9.03 0.05
CA GLY A 414 -4.98 8.34 0.69
C GLY A 414 -5.48 9.06 1.94
N GLN A 415 -4.58 9.54 2.79
CA GLN A 415 -4.92 10.37 3.95
C GLN A 415 -5.62 11.68 3.57
N ASP A 416 -5.12 12.42 2.58
CA ASP A 416 -5.69 13.70 2.18
C ASP A 416 -7.09 13.54 1.60
N VAL A 417 -7.28 12.55 0.71
CA VAL A 417 -8.58 12.24 0.11
C VAL A 417 -9.57 11.76 1.17
N ALA A 418 -9.15 10.87 2.09
CA ALA A 418 -9.98 10.45 3.20
C ALA A 418 -10.39 11.64 4.08
N SER A 419 -9.45 12.54 4.41
CA SER A 419 -9.71 13.72 5.24
C SER A 419 -10.72 14.66 4.59
N ALA A 420 -10.62 14.86 3.27
CA ALA A 420 -11.58 15.66 2.52
C ALA A 420 -12.98 15.05 2.51
N ILE A 421 -13.08 13.73 2.25
CA ILE A 421 -14.35 12.99 2.24
C ILE A 421 -15.00 13.03 3.62
N VAL A 422 -14.27 12.69 4.69
CA VAL A 422 -14.80 12.69 6.06
C VAL A 422 -15.19 14.11 6.49
N GLY A 423 -14.40 15.12 6.12
CA GLY A 423 -14.72 16.52 6.39
C GLY A 423 -15.93 17.05 5.61
N GLN A 424 -16.28 16.45 4.47
CA GLN A 424 -17.47 16.81 3.68
C GLN A 424 -18.71 16.03 4.13
N HIS A 425 -18.54 14.78 4.54
CA HIS A 425 -19.61 13.87 4.93
C HIS A 425 -19.44 13.32 6.36
N PRO A 426 -19.27 14.17 7.39
CA PRO A 426 -18.90 13.72 8.74
C PRO A 426 -19.92 12.75 9.35
N ASP A 427 -21.20 12.90 9.01
CA ASP A 427 -22.27 12.04 9.54
C ASP A 427 -22.14 10.57 9.09
N MET A 428 -21.51 10.29 7.95
CA MET A 428 -21.26 8.92 7.46
C MET A 428 -20.23 8.16 8.30
N PHE A 429 -19.37 8.89 9.03
CA PHE A 429 -18.21 8.32 9.75
C PHE A 429 -18.36 8.44 11.28
N LYS A 430 -19.59 8.68 11.75
CA LYS A 430 -19.90 8.61 13.18
C LYS A 430 -19.98 7.15 13.59
N SER A 431 -19.19 6.78 14.59
CA SER A 431 -19.34 5.49 15.26
C SER A 431 -19.11 5.64 16.76
N ASN A 432 -19.67 4.71 17.52
CA ASN A 432 -19.21 4.48 18.88
C ASN A 432 -17.86 3.76 18.79
N MET A 433 -16.92 4.10 19.68
CA MET A 433 -15.62 3.44 19.77
C MET A 433 -15.82 1.92 19.94
N PRO A 434 -15.32 1.06 19.03
CA PRO A 434 -15.28 -0.37 19.27
C PRO A 434 -14.35 -0.68 20.44
N ASN A 435 -14.78 -1.54 21.36
CA ASN A 435 -13.93 -2.04 22.46
C ASN A 435 -13.40 -3.46 22.18
N GLU A 436 -13.74 -4.05 21.03
CA GLU A 436 -13.41 -5.43 20.67
C GLU A 436 -12.33 -5.49 19.60
N MET A 437 -11.70 -6.66 19.47
CA MET A 437 -10.72 -6.94 18.43
C MET A 437 -11.37 -6.81 17.04
N PRO A 438 -10.78 -6.05 16.09
CA PRO A 438 -11.32 -5.94 14.75
C PRO A 438 -11.25 -7.28 14.01
N LYS A 439 -12.19 -7.49 13.09
CA LYS A 439 -12.21 -8.68 12.24
C LYS A 439 -11.12 -8.56 11.16
N THR A 440 -9.98 -9.19 11.40
CA THR A 440 -8.75 -9.04 10.59
C THR A 440 -8.26 -10.33 9.94
N GLY A 441 -9.07 -11.39 9.91
CA GLY A 441 -8.61 -12.73 9.49
C GLY A 441 -7.59 -13.38 10.45
N MET A 442 -6.99 -12.59 11.34
CA MET A 442 -6.03 -12.92 12.39
C MET A 442 -6.71 -13.12 13.77
N GLY A 443 -8.03 -13.38 13.79
CA GLY A 443 -8.80 -13.71 15.00
C GLY A 443 -10.29 -13.40 14.98
N GLY A 444 -10.74 -12.51 14.09
CA GLY A 444 -12.16 -12.39 13.72
C GLY A 444 -12.41 -13.10 12.41
N THR A 445 -13.53 -13.82 12.29
CA THR A 445 -13.93 -14.48 11.04
C THR A 445 -14.08 -13.44 9.92
N ALA A 446 -13.06 -13.33 9.07
CA ALA A 446 -13.17 -12.67 7.78
C ALA A 446 -13.98 -13.59 6.84
N GLY A 447 -14.86 -12.99 6.03
CA GLY A 447 -15.51 -13.69 4.92
C GLY A 447 -14.50 -14.06 3.82
N PRO A 448 -14.92 -14.76 2.77
CA PRO A 448 -14.02 -15.18 1.68
C PRO A 448 -13.24 -13.99 1.13
N LEU A 449 -11.92 -14.14 1.06
CA LEU A 449 -10.98 -13.11 0.60
C LEU A 449 -11.16 -12.79 -0.87
N GLY A 450 -11.15 -11.48 -1.13
CA GLY A 450 -11.72 -10.84 -2.30
C GLY A 450 -12.92 -10.05 -1.84
N MET A 451 -12.73 -8.77 -1.51
CA MET A 451 -13.89 -7.89 -1.40
C MET A 451 -14.54 -7.84 -2.79
N SER A 452 -15.59 -8.63 -2.99
CA SER A 452 -16.57 -8.28 -3.99
C SER A 452 -17.15 -6.92 -3.60
N TYR A 453 -17.59 -6.14 -4.59
CA TYR A 453 -18.34 -4.90 -4.40
C TYR A 453 -19.41 -5.00 -3.29
N GLU A 454 -19.98 -6.18 -3.03
CA GLU A 454 -20.99 -6.44 -2.02
C GLU A 454 -20.45 -6.36 -0.58
N ALA A 455 -19.16 -6.65 -0.35
CA ALA A 455 -18.52 -6.53 0.96
C ALA A 455 -18.21 -5.06 1.31
N PHE A 456 -17.64 -4.31 0.36
CA PHE A 456 -17.39 -2.88 0.49
C PHE A 456 -18.70 -2.06 0.52
N ALA A 457 -19.63 -2.33 -0.40
CA ALA A 457 -20.97 -1.72 -0.39
C ALA A 457 -21.82 -2.20 0.79
N GLY A 458 -21.61 -3.41 1.32
CA GLY A 458 -22.28 -3.91 2.53
C GLY A 458 -21.80 -3.20 3.79
N MET A 459 -20.49 -2.92 3.88
CA MET A 459 -19.91 -2.10 4.95
C MET A 459 -20.47 -0.67 4.90
N MET A 460 -20.55 -0.06 3.72
CA MET A 460 -21.11 1.29 3.54
C MET A 460 -22.63 1.36 3.67
N ALA A 461 -23.38 0.34 3.22
CA ALA A 461 -24.83 0.26 3.37
C ALA A 461 -25.24 0.12 4.84
N SER A 462 -24.42 -0.53 5.67
CA SER A 462 -24.64 -0.62 7.12
C SER A 462 -24.53 0.74 7.83
N LEU A 463 -23.63 1.62 7.36
CA LEU A 463 -23.50 3.01 7.82
C LEU A 463 -24.66 3.90 7.35
N ILE A 464 -25.16 3.70 6.12
CA ILE A 464 -26.32 4.43 5.58
C ILE A 464 -27.62 4.07 6.32
N LEU A 465 -27.82 2.80 6.70
CA LEU A 465 -29.01 2.37 7.44
C LEU A 465 -29.05 2.93 8.88
N ALA A 466 -27.90 3.17 9.51
CA ALA A 466 -27.83 3.82 10.82
C ALA A 466 -28.12 5.34 10.79
N GLY A 467 -27.93 6.00 9.63
CA GLY A 467 -28.23 7.43 9.42
C GLY A 467 -29.61 7.73 8.79
N GLY A 468 -30.40 6.70 8.47
CA GLY A 468 -31.58 6.75 7.59
C GLY A 468 -32.84 7.46 8.09
N ALA A 469 -32.76 8.41 9.02
CA ALA A 469 -33.93 9.18 9.49
C ALA A 469 -34.00 10.63 8.97
N VAL A 470 -32.94 11.17 8.33
CA VAL A 470 -32.88 12.61 8.00
C VAL A 470 -33.16 12.91 6.50
N GLY A 471 -33.10 11.89 5.63
CA GLY A 471 -33.21 12.07 4.17
C GLY A 471 -34.61 12.33 3.59
N ALA A 472 -35.68 12.29 4.39
CA ALA A 472 -37.05 12.46 3.88
C ALA A 472 -37.53 13.92 3.79
N PHE A 473 -36.77 14.90 4.30
CA PHE A 473 -37.26 16.29 4.42
C PHE A 473 -36.92 17.23 3.25
N PHE A 474 -36.05 16.83 2.31
CA PHE A 474 -35.60 17.73 1.23
C PHE A 474 -36.39 17.65 -0.08
N LEU A 475 -37.38 16.77 -0.21
CA LEU A 475 -38.19 16.64 -1.44
C LEU A 475 -39.53 17.41 -1.45
N ILE A 476 -39.88 18.15 -0.39
CA ILE A 476 -41.16 18.90 -0.36
C ILE A 476 -40.91 20.38 -0.02
N ARG A 477 -40.32 21.13 -0.95
CA ARG A 477 -40.58 22.59 -1.09
C ARG A 477 -40.04 23.13 -2.41
N ARG A 478 -40.73 22.82 -3.51
CA ARG A 478 -40.83 23.74 -4.65
C ARG A 478 -42.25 24.28 -4.69
N LYS A 479 -42.41 25.56 -4.33
CA LYS A 479 -43.60 26.36 -4.68
C LYS A 479 -43.19 27.36 -5.79
N PRO A 480 -44.13 27.77 -6.66
CA PRO A 480 -43.84 28.41 -7.94
C PRO A 480 -43.85 29.94 -7.87
N SER A 481 -43.22 30.56 -8.87
CA SER A 481 -43.41 31.94 -9.32
C SER A 481 -42.97 31.97 -10.80
N ASN A 482 -43.74 32.37 -11.81
CA ASN A 482 -45.06 33.02 -11.91
C ASN A 482 -45.97 32.23 -12.85
#